data_AF-A0AAN7Q8R7-F1
#
_entry.id   AF-A0AAN7Q8R7-F1
#
_cell.length_a   1.000
_cell.length_b   1.000
_cell.length_c   1.000
_cell.angle_alpha   90.00
_cell.angle_beta   90.00
_cell.angle_gamma   90.00
#
_symmetry.space_group_name_H-M   'P 1'
#
loop_
_entity.id
_entity.type
_entity.pdbx_description
1 polymer ?
#
loop_
_entity_poly.entity_id
_entity_poly.type
_entity_poly.pdbx_seq_one_letter_code
_entity_poly.pdbx_strand_id
1 'polypeptide(L)'
;RAVSWAMLAPSLTPRRTTDGPNNPGIRLYKFDKDTGQVFDYTQYYLDLSTANKKGEAEWTVEYNFSSYYGITNITPLSLHNLAEKLTQYSPSDNPTFTRYYRANSVRIHNESQIHLCDLSCAHNHYCAITRIDYHEHEDCLKTAASALASSADCNTFHIFVLLINILFCIL
;
A
#
# COMPACT_ATOMS: atom_id res chain seq x y z
N ARG A 1 6.79 -3.83 19.87
CA ARG A 1 8.00 -3.00 19.63
C ARG A 1 8.59 -3.43 18.29
N ALA A 2 8.78 -2.52 17.34
CA ALA A 2 9.46 -2.83 16.08
C ALA A 2 10.96 -3.06 16.35
N VAL A 3 11.51 -4.19 15.88
CA VAL A 3 12.89 -4.62 16.16
C VAL A 3 13.70 -4.95 14.91
N SER A 4 13.02 -5.34 13.82
CA SER A 4 13.62 -5.66 12.52
C SER A 4 12.72 -5.15 11.40
N TRP A 5 13.24 -5.17 10.18
CA TRP A 5 12.51 -4.79 8.99
C TRP A 5 13.03 -5.57 7.79
N ALA A 6 12.20 -5.67 6.76
CA ALA A 6 12.56 -6.25 5.47
C ALA A 6 12.13 -5.30 4.36
N MET A 7 12.86 -5.31 3.25
CA MET A 7 12.51 -4.55 2.04
C MET A 7 12.36 -5.53 0.90
N LEU A 8 11.15 -5.63 0.38
CA LEU A 8 10.87 -6.42 -0.82
C LEU A 8 11.20 -5.55 -2.04
N ALA A 9 12.07 -6.06 -2.91
CA ALA A 9 12.41 -5.42 -4.18
C ALA A 9 11.47 -5.94 -5.28
N PRO A 10 11.07 -5.10 -6.24
CA PRO A 10 10.27 -5.55 -7.37
C PRO A 10 11.07 -6.46 -8.30
N SER A 11 10.37 -7.19 -9.16
CA SER A 11 10.98 -8.04 -10.17
C SER A 11 11.51 -7.24 -11.37
N LEU A 12 12.46 -7.84 -12.10
CA LEU A 12 12.78 -7.43 -13.47
C LEU A 12 11.72 -7.87 -14.48
N THR A 13 11.05 -9.00 -14.22
CA THR A 13 10.06 -9.54 -15.15
C THR A 13 8.71 -8.82 -15.00
N PRO A 14 8.14 -8.27 -16.09
CA PRO A 14 6.83 -7.62 -16.04
C PRO A 14 5.67 -8.64 -16.15
N ARG A 15 5.92 -9.89 -15.78
CA ARG A 15 4.95 -10.98 -15.92
C ARG A 15 3.68 -10.64 -15.13
N ARG A 16 2.53 -10.72 -15.81
CA ARG A 16 1.23 -10.57 -15.16
C ARG A 16 0.96 -11.75 -14.23
N THR A 17 0.66 -11.43 -12.98
CA THR A 17 0.20 -12.38 -11.96
C THR A 17 -1.24 -12.07 -11.58
N THR A 18 -1.79 -12.83 -10.62
CA THR A 18 -3.09 -12.53 -10.00
C THR A 18 -3.11 -11.17 -9.33
N ASP A 19 -1.95 -10.71 -8.81
CA ASP A 19 -1.79 -9.44 -8.11
C ASP A 19 -1.45 -8.28 -9.06
N GLY A 20 -1.49 -8.54 -10.37
CA GLY A 20 -1.19 -7.59 -11.41
C GLY A 20 0.24 -7.70 -11.96
N PRO A 21 0.58 -6.84 -12.94
CA PRO A 21 1.94 -6.67 -13.42
C PRO A 21 2.69 -5.56 -12.66
N ASN A 22 4.01 -5.52 -12.82
CA ASN A 22 4.86 -4.38 -12.48
C ASN A 22 5.73 -4.00 -13.68
N ASN A 23 6.20 -2.74 -13.71
CA ASN A 23 7.33 -2.42 -14.59
C ASN A 23 8.61 -3.08 -14.05
N PRO A 24 9.58 -3.42 -14.91
CA PRO A 24 10.90 -3.85 -14.47
C PRO A 24 11.53 -2.83 -13.51
N GLY A 25 11.99 -3.29 -12.35
CA GLY A 25 12.59 -2.42 -11.33
C GLY A 25 13.92 -2.96 -10.80
N ILE A 26 14.84 -2.03 -10.48
CA ILE A 26 16.10 -2.32 -9.77
C ILE A 26 16.28 -1.32 -8.63
N ARG A 27 16.94 -1.73 -7.56
CA ARG A 27 17.12 -0.89 -6.36
C ARG A 27 18.59 -0.79 -6.00
N LEU A 28 19.06 0.44 -5.78
CA LEU A 28 20.40 0.75 -5.33
C LEU A 28 20.34 1.22 -3.87
N TYR A 29 20.97 0.49 -2.97
CA TYR A 29 21.02 0.83 -1.54
C TYR A 29 22.24 1.69 -1.21
N LYS A 30 22.02 2.70 -0.37
CA LYS A 30 23.08 3.46 0.30
C LYS A 30 23.12 3.02 1.76
N PHE A 31 24.24 2.48 2.19
CA PHE A 31 24.41 1.97 3.56
C PHE A 31 25.82 2.23 4.08
N ASP A 32 25.93 2.25 5.40
CA ASP A 32 27.20 2.30 6.12
C ASP A 32 27.88 0.92 6.07
N LYS A 33 29.12 0.88 5.57
CA LYS A 33 29.82 -0.39 5.32
C LYS A 33 30.30 -1.08 6.60
N ASP A 34 30.45 -0.34 7.69
CA ASP A 34 30.99 -0.87 8.95
C ASP A 34 29.87 -1.38 9.86
N THR A 35 28.73 -0.69 9.87
CA THR A 35 27.56 -1.00 10.73
C THR A 35 26.44 -1.72 9.99
N GLY A 36 26.43 -1.69 8.65
CA GLY A 36 25.33 -2.18 7.82
C GLY A 36 24.07 -1.30 7.85
N GLN A 37 24.11 -0.14 8.52
CA GLN A 37 22.96 0.77 8.62
C GLN A 37 22.58 1.30 7.24
N VAL A 38 21.37 0.98 6.79
CA VAL A 38 20.84 1.50 5.52
C VAL A 38 20.39 2.94 5.71
N PHE A 39 20.90 3.85 4.90
CA PHE A 39 20.54 5.26 4.92
C PHE A 39 19.40 5.57 3.96
N ASP A 40 19.47 5.01 2.75
CA ASP A 40 18.47 5.25 1.71
C ASP A 40 18.49 4.15 0.66
N TYR A 41 17.50 4.15 -0.23
CA TYR A 41 17.62 3.49 -1.51
C TYR A 41 17.03 4.31 -2.65
N THR A 42 17.64 4.19 -3.82
CA THR A 42 17.10 4.69 -5.08
C THR A 42 16.43 3.55 -5.82
N GLN A 43 15.13 3.68 -6.06
CA GLN A 43 14.38 2.77 -6.92
C GLN A 43 14.48 3.30 -8.36
N TYR A 44 14.96 2.46 -9.26
CA TYR A 44 14.91 2.70 -10.69
C TYR A 44 13.85 1.82 -11.31
N TYR A 45 13.30 2.28 -12.42
CA TYR A 45 12.35 1.52 -13.21
C TYR A 45 12.54 1.76 -14.71
N LEU A 46 12.05 0.81 -15.49
CA LEU A 46 11.91 0.92 -16.92
C LEU A 46 10.42 1.07 -17.26
N ASP A 47 10.01 2.19 -17.87
CA ASP A 47 8.67 2.29 -18.44
C ASP A 47 8.58 1.38 -19.66
N LEU A 48 8.02 0.19 -19.46
CA LEU A 48 7.99 -0.86 -20.47
C LEU A 48 7.16 -0.46 -21.69
N SER A 49 6.09 0.32 -21.49
CA SER A 49 5.23 0.79 -22.59
C SER A 49 6.00 1.75 -23.48
N THR A 50 6.72 2.69 -22.88
CA THR A 50 7.54 3.66 -23.60
C THR A 50 8.75 2.99 -24.27
N ALA A 51 9.42 2.08 -23.56
CA ALA A 51 10.57 1.34 -24.09
C ALA A 51 10.22 0.51 -25.32
N ASN A 52 9.11 -0.22 -25.28
CA ASN A 52 8.65 -1.01 -26.42
C ASN A 52 8.24 -0.16 -27.63
N LYS A 53 7.67 1.03 -27.40
CA LYS A 53 7.30 1.96 -28.50
C LYS A 53 8.51 2.58 -29.17
N LYS A 54 9.54 2.92 -28.40
CA LYS A 54 10.79 3.53 -28.90
C LYS A 54 11.78 2.49 -29.44
N GLY A 55 11.70 1.24 -28.99
CA GLY A 55 12.72 0.23 -29.23
C GLY A 55 14.00 0.44 -28.41
N GLU A 56 13.93 1.19 -27.31
CA GLU A 56 15.08 1.57 -26.49
C GLU A 56 14.75 1.46 -25.00
N ALA A 57 15.65 0.89 -24.21
CA ALA A 57 15.45 0.66 -22.78
C ALA A 57 16.09 1.76 -21.92
N GLU A 58 15.38 2.88 -21.73
CA GLU A 58 15.83 3.98 -20.88
C GLU A 58 15.40 3.77 -19.41
N TRP A 59 16.35 3.39 -18.55
CA TRP A 59 16.13 3.28 -17.10
C TRP A 59 16.13 4.65 -16.43
N THR A 60 15.14 4.92 -15.59
CA THR A 60 15.00 6.21 -14.90
C THR A 60 14.77 6.02 -13.41
N VAL A 61 15.10 7.04 -12.62
CA VAL A 61 14.80 7.05 -11.19
C VAL A 61 13.28 7.13 -11.01
N GLU A 62 12.72 6.16 -10.29
CA GLU A 62 11.34 6.19 -9.84
C GLU A 62 11.21 7.11 -8.62
N TYR A 63 11.99 6.84 -7.57
CA TYR A 63 12.04 7.63 -6.35
C TYR A 63 13.27 7.29 -5.49
N ASN A 64 13.63 8.20 -4.58
CA ASN A 64 14.53 7.93 -3.46
C ASN A 64 13.68 7.74 -2.20
N PHE A 65 13.83 6.62 -1.49
CA PHE A 65 12.93 6.21 -0.41
C PHE A 65 12.75 7.28 0.67
N SER A 66 13.87 7.80 1.17
CA SER A 66 13.90 8.76 2.28
C SER A 66 13.19 10.06 1.93
N SER A 67 13.45 10.63 0.75
CA SER A 67 12.75 11.84 0.31
C SER A 67 11.30 11.58 -0.08
N TYR A 68 11.01 10.40 -0.64
CA TYR A 68 9.66 10.03 -1.10
C TYR A 68 8.66 9.85 0.05
N TYR A 69 9.12 9.28 1.17
CA TYR A 69 8.30 9.07 2.37
C TYR A 69 8.58 10.06 3.51
N GLY A 70 9.52 10.99 3.35
CA GLY A 70 9.89 11.96 4.38
C GLY A 70 10.51 11.30 5.62
N ILE A 71 11.36 10.29 5.41
CA ILE A 71 12.04 9.53 6.45
C ILE A 71 13.51 9.91 6.46
N THR A 72 14.04 10.30 7.63
CA THR A 72 15.45 10.70 7.76
C THR A 72 16.40 9.52 7.89
N ASN A 73 15.99 8.46 8.61
CA ASN A 73 16.79 7.26 8.83
C ASN A 73 15.89 6.02 8.67
N ILE A 74 16.37 4.99 7.97
CA ILE A 74 15.67 3.71 7.84
C ILE A 74 15.95 2.87 9.09
N THR A 75 14.97 2.78 9.98
CA THR A 75 15.04 2.05 11.25
C THR A 75 13.76 1.25 11.43
N PRO A 76 13.74 0.20 12.29
CA PRO A 76 12.50 -0.52 12.58
C PRO A 76 11.36 0.41 13.02
N LEU A 77 11.67 1.40 13.88
CA LEU A 77 10.66 2.34 14.38
C LEU A 77 10.15 3.30 13.30
N SER A 78 11.03 3.87 12.47
CA SER A 78 10.60 4.79 11.41
C SER A 78 9.77 4.09 10.33
N LEU A 79 10.09 2.84 9.99
CA LEU A 79 9.31 2.04 9.05
C LEU A 79 7.97 1.59 9.64
N HIS A 80 7.93 1.23 10.92
CA HIS A 80 6.67 0.94 11.61
C HIS A 80 5.74 2.17 11.61
N ASN A 81 6.28 3.34 11.96
CA ASN A 81 5.52 4.59 11.93
C ASN A 81 5.05 4.96 10.50
N LEU A 82 5.80 4.57 9.46
CA LEU A 82 5.35 4.71 8.08
C LEU A 82 4.18 3.77 7.77
N ALA A 83 4.25 2.51 8.20
CA ALA A 83 3.18 1.55 7.99
C ALA A 83 1.86 1.99 8.67
N GLU A 84 1.93 2.54 9.89
CA GLU A 84 0.76 3.10 10.58
C GLU A 84 0.10 4.26 9.81
N LYS A 85 0.87 5.03 9.03
CA LYS A 85 0.30 6.11 8.20
C LYS A 85 -0.52 5.58 7.02
N LEU A 86 -0.38 4.31 6.64
CA LEU A 86 -1.11 3.72 5.52
C LEU A 86 -2.62 3.58 5.79
N THR A 87 -3.03 3.55 7.07
CA THR A 87 -4.41 3.31 7.49
C THR A 87 -5.09 4.53 8.12
N GLN A 88 -4.42 5.68 8.19
CA GLN A 88 -4.94 6.89 8.86
C GLN A 88 -6.17 7.50 8.18
N TYR A 89 -6.29 7.34 6.86
CA TYR A 89 -7.38 7.88 6.05
C TYR A 89 -7.82 6.84 5.02
N SER A 90 -8.99 7.08 4.40
CA SER A 90 -9.42 6.31 3.23
C SER A 90 -8.31 6.26 2.17
N PRO A 91 -8.12 5.13 1.44
CA PRO A 91 -7.03 4.99 0.46
C PRO A 91 -6.94 6.13 -0.57
N SER A 92 -8.08 6.64 -1.03
CA SER A 92 -8.16 7.77 -1.98
C SER A 92 -7.68 9.10 -1.40
N ASP A 93 -7.85 9.27 -0.08
CA ASP A 93 -7.59 10.52 0.63
C ASP A 93 -6.29 10.44 1.44
N ASN A 94 -5.54 9.34 1.32
CA ASN A 94 -4.30 9.10 2.02
C ASN A 94 -3.10 9.26 1.06
N PRO A 95 -2.38 10.40 1.08
CA PRO A 95 -1.21 10.61 0.23
C PRO A 95 -0.10 9.58 0.46
N THR A 96 0.06 9.08 1.69
CA THR A 96 1.08 8.07 2.02
C THR A 96 0.73 6.74 1.37
N PHE A 97 -0.52 6.31 1.51
CA PHE A 97 -1.00 5.08 0.87
C PHE A 97 -0.96 5.19 -0.65
N THR A 98 -1.40 6.31 -1.20
CA THR A 98 -1.32 6.63 -2.64
C THR A 98 0.11 6.45 -3.18
N ARG A 99 1.10 7.02 -2.50
CA ARG A 99 2.52 6.87 -2.85
C ARG A 99 2.97 5.41 -2.77
N TYR A 100 2.63 4.73 -1.68
CA TYR A 100 2.94 3.31 -1.47
C TYR A 100 2.36 2.42 -2.58
N TYR A 101 1.06 2.57 -2.88
CA TYR A 101 0.37 1.72 -3.84
C TYR A 101 0.90 1.91 -5.27
N ARG A 102 1.24 3.16 -5.63
CA ARG A 102 1.91 3.47 -6.91
C ARG A 102 3.29 2.81 -6.99
N ALA A 103 4.09 2.90 -5.93
CA ALA A 103 5.41 2.30 -5.87
C ALA A 103 5.37 0.75 -5.85
N ASN A 104 4.33 0.17 -5.23
CA ASN A 104 4.11 -1.29 -5.19
C ASN A 104 3.97 -1.90 -6.59
N SER A 105 3.40 -1.15 -7.55
CA SER A 105 3.26 -1.56 -8.95
C SER A 105 4.37 -1.04 -9.88
N VAL A 106 5.40 -0.38 -9.32
CA VAL A 106 6.50 0.24 -10.08
C VAL A 106 5.94 1.18 -11.18
N ARG A 107 5.01 2.07 -10.81
CA ARG A 107 4.34 3.01 -11.72
C ARG A 107 3.62 2.39 -12.92
N ILE A 108 3.12 1.15 -12.81
CA ILE A 108 2.16 0.65 -13.82
C ILE A 108 0.83 1.38 -13.73
N HIS A 109 0.39 1.70 -12.51
CA HIS A 109 -0.84 2.44 -12.29
C HIS A 109 -0.58 3.94 -12.26
N ASN A 110 -1.44 4.70 -12.93
CA ASN A 110 -1.48 6.15 -12.81
C ASN A 110 -2.18 6.55 -11.51
N GLU A 111 -1.99 7.81 -11.08
CA GLU A 111 -2.63 8.35 -9.87
C GLU A 111 -4.17 8.25 -9.95
N SER A 112 -4.76 8.32 -11.14
CA SER A 112 -6.20 8.13 -11.31
C SER A 112 -6.70 6.72 -11.01
N GLN A 113 -5.83 5.72 -10.87
CA GLN A 113 -6.18 4.31 -10.66
C GLN A 113 -6.01 3.84 -9.21
N ILE A 114 -5.79 4.76 -8.27
CA ILE A 114 -5.71 4.45 -6.82
C ILE A 114 -7.03 3.86 -6.30
N HIS A 115 -8.16 4.27 -6.88
CA HIS A 115 -9.49 3.74 -6.55
C HIS A 115 -9.66 2.24 -6.79
N LEU A 116 -8.71 1.58 -7.47
CA LEU A 116 -8.69 0.13 -7.63
C LEU A 116 -8.40 -0.61 -6.31
N CYS A 117 -7.87 0.09 -5.30
CA CYS A 117 -7.64 -0.44 -3.97
C CYS A 117 -8.59 0.24 -2.98
N ASP A 118 -9.62 -0.48 -2.57
CA ASP A 118 -10.56 -0.04 -1.54
C ASP A 118 -9.98 -0.20 -0.12
N LEU A 119 -10.80 0.09 0.89
CA LEU A 119 -10.40 -0.02 2.29
C LEU A 119 -9.96 -1.45 2.66
N SER A 120 -10.61 -2.47 2.10
CA SER A 120 -10.28 -3.87 2.34
C SER A 120 -8.89 -4.20 1.77
N CYS A 121 -8.64 -3.79 0.52
CA CYS A 121 -7.33 -3.91 -0.12
C CYS A 121 -6.23 -3.20 0.68
N ALA A 122 -6.44 -1.95 1.11
CA ALA A 122 -5.46 -1.21 1.91
C ALA A 122 -5.18 -1.86 3.27
N HIS A 123 -6.22 -2.41 3.91
CA HIS A 123 -6.08 -3.15 5.16
C HIS A 123 -5.27 -4.44 4.97
N ASN A 124 -5.49 -5.18 3.86
CA ASN A 124 -4.71 -6.36 3.53
C ASN A 124 -3.21 -6.01 3.40
N HIS A 125 -2.89 -4.90 2.73
CA HIS A 125 -1.52 -4.40 2.65
C HIS A 125 -0.94 -4.07 4.03
N TYR A 126 -1.70 -3.38 4.88
CA TYR A 126 -1.27 -3.07 6.25
C TYR A 126 -0.98 -4.34 7.06
N CYS A 127 -1.87 -5.34 7.02
CA CYS A 127 -1.68 -6.60 7.71
C CYS A 127 -0.43 -7.33 7.19
N ALA A 128 -0.25 -7.44 5.87
CA ALA A 128 0.92 -8.09 5.28
C ALA A 128 2.25 -7.39 5.64
N ILE A 129 2.23 -6.06 5.81
CA ILE A 129 3.42 -5.28 6.21
C ILE A 129 3.74 -5.43 7.69
N THR A 130 2.71 -5.46 8.55
CA THR A 130 2.90 -5.32 10.01
C THR A 130 2.82 -6.64 10.77
N ARG A 131 2.19 -7.68 10.20
CA ARG A 131 1.93 -8.97 10.84
C ARG A 131 2.53 -10.09 9.99
N ILE A 132 3.77 -10.44 10.30
CA ILE A 132 4.51 -11.51 9.61
C ILE A 132 4.15 -12.89 10.18
N ASP A 133 3.82 -12.95 11.48
CA ASP A 133 3.33 -14.18 12.09
C ASP A 133 1.96 -14.57 11.49
N TYR A 134 1.79 -15.85 11.18
CA TYR A 134 0.61 -16.35 10.51
C TYR A 134 -0.68 -16.08 11.28
N HIS A 135 -0.69 -16.31 12.60
CA HIS A 135 -1.88 -16.11 13.41
C HIS A 135 -2.21 -14.63 13.59
N GLU A 136 -1.19 -13.80 13.86
CA GLU A 136 -1.40 -12.35 13.95
C GLU A 136 -1.87 -11.75 12.62
N HIS A 137 -1.38 -12.27 11.49
CA HIS A 137 -1.81 -11.85 10.16
C HIS A 137 -3.29 -12.18 9.93
N GLU A 138 -3.68 -13.42 10.16
CA GLU A 138 -5.08 -13.86 10.05
C GLU A 138 -6.02 -13.03 10.95
N ASP A 139 -5.62 -12.77 12.19
CA ASP A 139 -6.43 -11.99 13.12
C ASP A 139 -6.51 -10.51 12.73
N CYS A 140 -5.44 -9.96 12.14
CA CYS A 140 -5.46 -8.64 11.54
C CYS A 140 -6.48 -8.55 10.40
N LEU A 141 -6.48 -9.51 9.45
CA LEU A 141 -7.41 -9.51 8.32
C LEU A 141 -8.88 -9.56 8.76
N LYS A 142 -9.19 -10.35 9.80
CA LYS A 142 -10.55 -10.45 10.34
C LYS A 142 -11.08 -9.12 10.90
N THR A 143 -10.21 -8.24 11.38
CA THR A 143 -10.62 -6.96 11.97
C THR A 143 -11.35 -6.07 10.95
N ALA A 144 -10.90 -6.04 9.69
CA ALA A 144 -11.61 -5.31 8.63
C ALA A 144 -12.96 -5.94 8.28
N ALA A 145 -13.04 -7.27 8.24
CA ALA A 145 -14.28 -7.99 8.00
C ALA A 145 -15.32 -7.71 9.12
N SER A 146 -14.89 -7.70 10.38
CA SER A 146 -15.75 -7.36 11.51
C SER A 146 -16.22 -5.90 11.49
N ALA A 147 -15.34 -4.96 11.12
CA ALA A 147 -15.71 -3.56 10.98
C ALA A 147 -16.74 -3.35 9.86
N LEU A 148 -16.54 -3.96 8.69
CA LEU A 148 -17.48 -3.92 7.57
C LEU A 148 -18.83 -4.55 7.93
N ALA A 149 -18.83 -5.72 8.58
CA ALA A 149 -20.06 -6.37 9.05
C ALA A 149 -20.84 -5.49 10.03
N SER A 150 -20.16 -4.88 11.01
CA SER A 150 -20.79 -3.97 11.97
C SER A 150 -21.40 -2.72 11.33
N SER A 151 -20.77 -2.22 10.25
CA SER A 151 -21.29 -1.06 9.49
C SER A 151 -22.53 -1.41 8.66
N ALA A 152 -22.60 -2.64 8.14
CA ALA A 152 -23.76 -3.16 7.42
C ALA A 152 -24.97 -3.31 8.36
N ASP A 153 -24.74 -3.79 9.59
CA ASP A 153 -25.78 -3.93 10.63
C ASP A 153 -26.30 -2.57 11.14
N CYS A 154 -25.47 -1.52 11.14
CA CYS A 154 -25.92 -0.17 11.48
C CYS A 154 -26.83 0.44 10.38
N ASN A 155 -26.52 0.18 9.12
CA ASN A 155 -27.30 0.69 7.98
C ASN A 155 -28.68 0.02 7.86
N THR A 156 -28.78 -1.27 8.16
CA THR A 156 -30.07 -1.99 8.19
C THR A 156 -30.98 -1.46 9.30
N PHE A 157 -30.44 -1.14 10.48
CA PHE A 157 -31.21 -0.54 11.58
C PHE A 157 -31.76 0.85 11.22
N HIS A 158 -30.95 1.68 10.55
CA HIS A 158 -31.40 3.00 10.09
C HIS A 158 -32.51 2.95 9.04
N ILE A 159 -32.41 2.03 8.06
CA ILE A 159 -33.46 1.83 7.05
C ILE A 159 -34.75 1.33 7.71
N PHE A 160 -34.65 0.41 8.68
CA PHE A 160 -35.81 -0.13 9.38
C PHE A 160 -36.53 0.93 10.21
N VAL A 161 -35.77 1.80 10.90
CA VAL A 161 -36.32 2.94 11.65
C VAL A 161 -36.97 3.96 10.71
N LEU A 162 -36.36 4.27 9.56
CA LEU A 162 -36.97 5.17 8.56
C LEU A 162 -38.27 4.59 8.00
N LEU A 163 -38.31 3.30 7.68
CA LEU A 163 -39.52 2.63 7.19
C LEU A 163 -40.65 2.62 8.23
N ILE A 164 -40.34 2.40 9.52
CA ILE A 164 -41.32 2.50 10.61
C ILE A 164 -41.86 3.92 10.72
N ASN A 165 -40.99 4.94 10.69
CA ASN A 165 -41.43 6.35 10.76
C ASN A 165 -42.29 6.76 9.56
N ILE A 166 -42.00 6.24 8.36
CA ILE A 166 -42.83 6.47 7.16
C ILE A 166 -44.20 5.78 7.30
N LEU A 167 -44.25 4.57 7.84
CA LEU A 167 -45.51 3.84 8.06
C LEU A 167 -46.42 4.56 9.08
N PHE A 168 -45.84 5.16 10.12
CA PHE A 168 -46.56 5.99 11.11
C PHE A 168 -47.04 7.35 10.55
N CYS A 169 -46.46 7.84 9.46
CA CYS A 169 -46.91 9.08 8.80
C CYS A 169 -48.06 8.85 7.80
N ILE A 170 -48.37 7.60 7.45
CA ILE A 170 -49.39 7.23 6.45
C ILE A 170 -50.70 6.73 7.12
N LEU A 171 -50.68 6.50 8.44
CA LEU A 171 -51.84 6.21 9.28
C LEU A 171 -52.32 7.48 10.00
#